data_AF-A0A353PH37-F1
#
_entry.id   AF-A0A353PH37-F1
#
_cell.length_a   1.000
_cell.length_b   1.000
_cell.length_c   1.000
_cell.angle_alpha   90.00
_cell.angle_beta   90.00
_cell.angle_gamma   90.00
#
_symmetry.space_group_name_H-M   'P 1'
#
loop_
_entity.id
_entity.type
_entity.pdbx_description
1 polymer ?
#
loop_
_entity_poly.entity_id
_entity_poly.type
_entity_poly.pdbx_seq_one_letter_code
_entity_poly.pdbx_strand_id
1 'polypeptide(L)'
;MIRGGSMTHARIPLGGAALLVLCGATGLAEAEVYRCEQHGRIVYTDRSCTGGRIERPDPHPSGRLNPAAQQAQADRIRRWERESAIAEATQRQADRQWLENHAREKRIEDAYQRREIMAGMTTAQIRQLLGTPDRIGKSASAQGREERWHYPDRGDGRRIVMFREGRVIAYDNAGRQQR
;
A
#
# COMPACT_ATOMS: atom_id res chain seq x y z
N MET A 1 -53.09 10.78 12.69
CA MET A 1 -52.06 11.24 11.71
C MET A 1 -51.40 10.00 11.11
N ILE A 2 -51.17 10.00 9.79
CA ILE A 2 -50.34 9.06 8.99
C ILE A 2 -51.06 7.69 8.69
N ARG A 3 -51.86 7.56 7.62
CA ARG A 3 -51.50 7.24 6.21
C ARG A 3 -50.46 6.09 6.14
N GLY A 4 -50.87 4.84 5.92
CA GLY A 4 -51.01 4.21 4.58
C GLY A 4 -49.61 3.85 4.03
N GLY A 5 -49.21 2.62 3.74
CA GLY A 5 -49.92 1.55 3.07
C GLY A 5 -49.10 1.17 1.82
N SER A 6 -48.70 -0.11 1.74
CA SER A 6 -48.34 -0.87 0.53
C SER A 6 -47.03 -0.56 -0.21
N MET A 7 -46.08 -1.50 -0.12
CA MET A 7 -45.11 -1.78 -1.19
C MET A 7 -45.42 -3.16 -1.78
N THR A 8 -46.28 -3.17 -2.78
CA THR A 8 -46.27 -4.13 -3.88
C THR A 8 -46.46 -3.35 -5.17
N HIS A 9 -45.96 -3.91 -6.28
CA HIS A 9 -45.84 -3.36 -7.64
C HIS A 9 -44.41 -2.94 -7.97
N ALA A 10 -43.83 -3.29 -9.10
CA ALA A 10 -44.23 -4.21 -10.15
C ALA A 10 -42.94 -4.52 -10.92
N ARG A 11 -42.77 -5.77 -11.36
CA ARG A 11 -41.79 -6.09 -12.39
C ARG A 11 -42.27 -5.47 -13.70
N ILE A 12 -41.49 -4.57 -14.28
CA ILE A 12 -41.74 -3.94 -15.59
C ILE A 12 -40.52 -4.24 -16.48
N PRO A 13 -40.73 -4.58 -17.76
CA PRO A 13 -39.95 -5.60 -18.47
C PRO A 13 -38.76 -5.06 -19.28
N LEU A 14 -37.93 -6.01 -19.71
CA LEU A 14 -36.89 -5.89 -20.72
C LEU A 14 -37.35 -5.06 -21.93
N GLY A 15 -36.62 -4.00 -22.23
CA GLY A 15 -36.73 -3.26 -23.48
C GLY A 15 -35.76 -2.09 -23.50
N GLY A 16 -34.77 -2.15 -24.38
CA GLY A 16 -33.97 -0.98 -24.76
C GLY A 16 -32.55 -1.00 -24.24
N ALA A 17 -31.62 -1.40 -25.10
CA ALA A 17 -30.23 -1.01 -25.00
C ALA A 17 -30.15 0.52 -24.92
N ALA A 18 -29.71 1.04 -23.77
CA ALA A 18 -29.27 2.42 -23.62
C ALA A 18 -27.77 2.40 -23.39
N LEU A 19 -27.02 2.57 -24.49
CA LEU A 19 -25.64 3.06 -24.44
C LEU A 19 -25.66 4.38 -23.66
N LEU A 20 -25.15 4.36 -22.42
CA LEU A 20 -24.83 5.59 -21.69
C LEU A 20 -23.56 6.18 -22.32
N VAL A 21 -23.78 7.00 -23.35
CA VAL A 21 -22.82 7.98 -23.86
C VAL A 21 -22.54 8.97 -22.72
N LEU A 22 -21.45 8.75 -21.98
CA LEU A 22 -20.83 9.79 -21.15
C LEU A 22 -20.13 10.79 -22.07
N CYS A 23 -20.87 11.77 -22.58
CA CYS A 23 -20.31 12.97 -23.21
C CYS A 23 -20.88 14.23 -22.54
N GLY A 24 -19.97 15.10 -22.07
CA GLY A 24 -20.25 16.46 -21.64
C GLY A 24 -20.47 16.59 -20.13
N ALA A 25 -19.66 17.28 -19.33
CA ALA A 25 -18.72 18.34 -19.63
C ALA A 25 -17.52 18.24 -18.69
N THR A 26 -16.43 17.65 -19.16
CA THR A 26 -15.11 18.17 -18.79
C THR A 26 -15.04 19.55 -19.45
N GLY A 27 -15.28 20.61 -18.68
CA GLY A 27 -14.78 21.92 -19.06
C GLY A 27 -13.26 21.83 -19.09
N LEU A 28 -12.72 21.36 -20.20
CA LEU A 28 -11.37 21.73 -20.61
C LEU A 28 -11.44 23.24 -20.69
N ALA A 29 -10.87 23.92 -19.70
CA ALA A 29 -10.56 25.33 -19.86
C ALA A 29 -9.74 25.39 -21.15
N GLU A 30 -10.34 25.88 -22.24
CA GLU A 30 -9.57 26.21 -23.43
C GLU A 30 -8.48 27.15 -22.95
N ALA A 31 -7.23 26.75 -23.13
CA ALA A 31 -6.13 27.68 -22.99
C ALA A 31 -6.24 28.65 -24.16
N GLU A 32 -7.12 29.66 -24.04
CA GLU A 32 -7.20 30.76 -24.98
C GLU A 32 -5.85 31.49 -24.95
N VAL A 33 -5.08 31.33 -26.02
CA VAL A 33 -3.82 32.05 -26.20
C VAL A 33 -4.14 33.41 -26.81
N TYR A 34 -4.04 34.45 -25.99
CA TYR A 34 -4.27 35.83 -26.40
C TYR A 34 -3.04 36.39 -27.13
N ARG A 35 -3.28 37.00 -28.28
CA ARG A 35 -2.26 37.71 -29.07
C ARG A 35 -2.28 39.19 -28.70
N CYS A 36 -1.20 39.67 -28.09
CA CYS A 36 -1.10 41.02 -27.54
C CYS A 36 0.06 41.78 -28.18
N GLU A 37 -0.01 43.11 -28.20
CA GLU A 37 1.04 43.96 -28.75
C GLU A 37 1.70 44.77 -27.63
N GLN A 38 2.91 44.39 -27.26
CA GLN A 38 3.71 45.01 -26.22
C GLN A 38 4.91 45.71 -26.85
N HIS A 39 4.99 47.04 -26.71
CA HIS A 39 6.12 47.85 -27.21
C HIS A 39 6.42 47.61 -28.71
N GLY A 40 5.37 47.49 -29.54
CA GLY A 40 5.50 47.23 -30.98
C GLY A 40 5.91 45.79 -31.34
N ARG A 41 5.88 44.86 -30.38
CA ARG A 41 6.13 43.42 -30.60
C ARG A 41 4.89 42.61 -30.25
N ILE A 42 4.60 41.64 -31.10
CA ILE A 42 3.52 40.68 -30.85
C ILE A 42 4.02 39.63 -29.85
N VAL A 43 3.25 39.44 -28.79
CA VAL A 43 3.50 38.45 -27.73
C VAL A 43 2.22 37.63 -27.55
N TYR A 44 2.37 36.32 -27.42
CA TYR A 44 1.27 35.40 -27.14
C TYR A 44 1.29 35.06 -25.65
N THR A 45 0.15 35.11 -24.98
CA THR A 45 0.02 34.84 -23.54
C THR A 45 -1.26 34.08 -23.23
N ASP A 46 -1.21 33.30 -22.17
CA ASP A 46 -2.32 32.63 -21.50
C ASP A 46 -3.28 33.59 -20.75
N ARG A 47 -3.02 34.91 -20.78
CA ARG A 47 -3.79 35.92 -20.05
C ARG A 47 -4.40 36.93 -21.01
N SER A 48 -5.63 37.36 -20.73
CA SER A 48 -6.33 38.34 -21.53
C SER A 48 -5.58 39.67 -21.61
N CYS A 49 -5.76 40.37 -22.72
CA CYS A 49 -5.15 41.67 -22.96
C CYS A 49 -6.21 42.73 -23.22
N THR A 50 -6.27 43.73 -22.35
CA THR A 50 -7.14 44.89 -22.50
C THR A 50 -6.33 46.01 -23.16
N GLY A 51 -6.77 46.48 -24.33
CA GLY A 51 -6.07 47.54 -25.07
C GLY A 51 -4.68 47.14 -25.59
N GLY A 52 -4.46 45.85 -25.87
CA GLY A 52 -3.20 45.32 -26.42
C GLY A 52 -2.10 45.05 -25.39
N ARG A 53 -2.28 45.41 -24.12
CA ARG A 53 -1.32 45.19 -23.04
C ARG A 53 -1.73 44.01 -22.15
N ILE A 54 -0.73 43.22 -21.72
CA ILE A 54 -0.93 42.13 -20.75
C ILE A 54 -1.25 42.76 -19.39
N GLU A 55 -2.38 42.37 -18.80
CA GLU A 55 -2.75 42.79 -17.46
C GLU A 55 -1.83 42.09 -16.44
N ARG A 56 -1.02 42.88 -15.73
CA ARG A 56 -0.23 42.36 -14.61
C ARG A 56 -1.08 42.50 -13.36
N PRO A 57 -1.29 41.42 -12.60
CA PRO A 57 -1.81 41.55 -11.25
C PRO A 57 -0.99 42.56 -10.47
N ASP A 58 -1.65 43.36 -9.63
CA ASP A 58 -0.95 44.27 -8.73
C ASP A 58 0.11 43.49 -7.95
N PRO A 59 1.32 44.05 -7.77
CA PRO A 59 2.31 43.45 -6.91
C PRO A 59 1.66 43.19 -5.56
N HIS A 60 1.59 41.92 -5.15
CA HIS A 60 1.13 41.57 -3.81
C HIS A 60 1.90 42.46 -2.83
N PRO A 61 1.23 43.19 -1.92
CA PRO A 61 1.90 44.18 -1.11
C PRO A 61 3.11 43.54 -0.45
N SER A 62 4.31 44.01 -0.81
CA SER A 62 5.57 43.66 -0.18
C SER A 62 5.64 44.34 1.18
N GLY A 63 4.66 44.04 2.02
CA GLY A 63 4.56 44.54 3.37
C GLY A 63 5.36 43.62 4.27
N ARG A 64 6.30 44.18 5.05
CA ARG A 64 6.84 43.48 6.21
C ARG A 64 5.64 43.09 7.08
N LEU A 65 5.45 41.79 7.27
CA LEU A 65 4.49 41.27 8.22
C LEU A 65 4.73 41.92 9.58
N ASN A 66 3.66 42.17 10.34
CA ASN A 66 3.85 42.56 11.74
C ASN A 66 4.53 41.40 12.51
N PRO A 67 5.18 41.68 13.66
CA PRO A 67 5.92 40.66 14.40
C PRO A 67 5.08 39.43 14.77
N ALA A 68 3.79 39.61 15.09
CA ALA A 68 2.88 38.52 15.41
C ALA A 68 2.62 37.60 14.21
N ALA A 69 2.43 38.16 13.01
CA ALA A 69 2.24 37.41 11.77
C ALA A 69 3.54 36.69 11.34
N GLN A 70 4.71 37.30 11.55
CA GLN A 70 6.01 36.64 11.33
C GLN A 70 6.17 35.42 12.26
N GLN A 71 5.85 35.59 13.54
CA GLN A 71 5.94 34.51 14.51
C GLN A 71 4.98 33.37 14.18
N ALA A 72 3.72 33.68 13.86
CA ALA A 72 2.74 32.67 13.45
C ALA A 72 3.18 31.90 12.20
N GLN A 73 3.81 32.57 11.23
CA GLN A 73 4.39 31.91 10.06
C GLN A 73 5.54 30.98 10.45
N ALA A 74 6.46 31.43 11.31
CA ALA A 74 7.56 30.59 11.80
C ALA A 74 7.05 29.36 12.57
N ASP A 75 5.99 29.51 13.38
CA ASP A 75 5.36 28.39 14.09
C ASP A 75 4.72 27.37 13.14
N ARG A 76 4.08 27.83 12.06
CA ARG A 76 3.57 26.94 11.01
C ARG A 76 4.70 26.16 10.34
N ILE A 77 5.80 26.83 9.99
CA ILE A 77 6.98 26.18 9.38
C ILE A 77 7.54 25.11 10.33
N ARG A 78 7.80 25.46 11.60
CA ARG A 78 8.30 24.50 12.60
C ARG A 78 7.37 23.31 12.81
N ARG A 79 6.06 23.53 12.77
CA ARG A 79 5.06 22.45 12.87
C ARG A 79 5.17 21.52 11.66
N TRP A 80 5.16 22.09 10.46
CA TRP A 80 5.28 21.34 9.21
C TRP A 80 6.59 20.54 9.15
N GLU A 81 7.72 21.11 9.59
CA GLU A 81 9.01 20.42 9.67
C GLU A 81 8.94 19.20 10.59
N ARG A 82 8.35 19.35 11.79
CA ARG A 82 8.18 18.24 12.73
C ARG A 82 7.28 17.14 12.16
N GLU A 83 6.15 17.51 11.58
CA GLU A 83 5.21 16.56 10.97
C GLU A 83 5.85 15.82 9.80
N SER A 84 6.62 16.52 8.96
CA SER A 84 7.36 15.95 7.84
C SER A 84 8.44 14.97 8.31
N ALA A 85 9.22 15.35 9.34
CA ALA A 85 10.24 14.48 9.91
C ALA A 85 9.65 13.19 10.50
N ILE A 86 8.48 13.27 11.16
CA ILE A 86 7.76 12.08 11.66
C ILE A 86 7.29 11.22 10.49
N ALA A 87 6.65 11.82 9.48
CA ALA A 87 6.16 11.10 8.31
C ALA A 87 7.28 10.36 7.58
N GLU A 88 8.42 11.02 7.35
CA GLU A 88 9.61 10.41 6.75
C GLU A 88 10.20 9.29 7.61
N ALA A 89 10.20 9.44 8.94
CA ALA A 89 10.67 8.39 9.85
C ALA A 89 9.75 7.17 9.79
N THR A 90 8.43 7.38 9.77
CA THR A 90 7.44 6.30 9.62
C THR A 90 7.59 5.59 8.28
N GLN A 91 7.76 6.33 7.18
CA GLN A 91 8.00 5.76 5.86
C GLN A 91 9.29 4.93 5.85
N ARG A 92 10.41 5.46 6.37
CA ARG A 92 11.68 4.72 6.45
C ARG A 92 11.57 3.43 7.26
N GLN A 93 10.78 3.43 8.34
CA GLN A 93 10.53 2.23 9.13
C GLN A 93 9.71 1.20 8.35
N ALA A 94 8.66 1.64 7.65
CA ALA A 94 7.84 0.78 6.81
C ALA A 94 8.67 0.16 5.66
N ASP A 95 9.50 0.96 4.99
CA ASP A 95 10.39 0.50 3.91
C ASP A 95 11.39 -0.53 4.42
N ARG A 96 12.02 -0.29 5.59
CA ARG A 96 12.92 -1.25 6.21
C ARG A 96 12.21 -2.56 6.52
N GLN A 97 11.02 -2.50 7.12
CA GLN A 97 10.25 -3.69 7.44
C GLN A 97 9.84 -4.45 6.18
N TRP A 98 9.47 -3.75 5.10
CA TRP A 98 9.17 -4.36 3.81
C TRP A 98 10.38 -5.09 3.23
N LEU A 99 11.56 -4.45 3.23
CA LEU A 99 12.81 -5.05 2.76
C LEU A 99 13.19 -6.30 3.56
N GLU A 100 13.09 -6.24 4.89
CA GLU A 100 13.40 -7.36 5.78
C GLU A 100 12.46 -8.55 5.53
N ASN A 101 11.15 -8.28 5.41
CA ASN A 101 10.16 -9.30 5.11
C ASN A 101 10.38 -9.92 3.73
N HIS A 102 10.66 -9.09 2.72
CA HIS A 102 10.92 -9.55 1.36
C HIS A 102 12.21 -10.41 1.29
N ALA A 103 13.28 -9.97 1.95
CA ALA A 103 14.52 -10.73 2.06
C ALA A 103 14.33 -12.05 2.82
N ARG A 104 13.47 -12.07 3.85
CA ARG A 104 13.12 -13.29 4.58
C ARG A 104 12.35 -14.27 3.69
N GLU A 105 11.35 -13.80 2.95
CA GLU A 105 10.57 -14.65 2.03
C GLU A 105 11.47 -15.25 0.95
N LYS A 106 12.37 -14.45 0.37
CA LYS A 106 13.35 -14.94 -0.60
C LYS A 106 14.25 -16.03 -0.01
N ARG A 107 14.73 -15.89 1.23
CA ARG A 107 15.51 -16.94 1.90
C ARG A 107 14.72 -18.22 2.12
N ILE A 108 13.42 -18.13 2.42
CA ILE A 108 12.53 -19.29 2.56
C ILE A 108 12.37 -20.00 1.22
N GLU A 109 12.13 -19.24 0.16
CA GLU A 109 12.01 -19.77 -1.20
C GLU A 109 13.32 -20.44 -1.65
N ASP A 110 14.46 -19.76 -1.48
CA ASP A 110 15.77 -20.32 -1.83
C ASP A 110 16.06 -21.62 -1.05
N ALA A 111 15.72 -21.67 0.24
CA ALA A 111 15.84 -22.89 1.04
C ALA A 111 14.92 -24.01 0.54
N TYR A 112 13.68 -23.68 0.16
CA TYR A 112 12.73 -24.63 -0.42
C TYR A 112 13.26 -25.24 -1.72
N GLN A 113 13.80 -24.40 -2.62
CA GLN A 113 14.41 -24.85 -3.87
C GLN A 113 15.65 -25.74 -3.64
N ARG A 114 16.45 -25.44 -2.60
CA ARG A 114 17.57 -26.30 -2.18
C ARG A 114 17.15 -27.54 -1.38
N ARG A 115 15.84 -27.74 -1.17
CA ARG A 115 15.28 -28.82 -0.35
C ARG A 115 15.76 -28.82 1.11
N GLU A 116 16.03 -27.64 1.65
CA GLU A 116 16.45 -27.43 3.04
C GLU A 116 15.28 -26.89 3.87
N ILE A 117 15.00 -27.49 5.02
CA ILE A 117 13.97 -26.98 5.94
C ILE A 117 14.45 -25.67 6.58
N MET A 118 13.59 -24.66 6.58
CA MET A 118 13.83 -23.37 7.23
C MET A 118 12.57 -22.88 7.97
N ALA A 119 12.79 -22.11 9.04
CA ALA A 119 11.70 -21.40 9.72
C ALA A 119 10.96 -20.44 8.77
N GLY A 120 9.63 -20.44 8.84
CA GLY A 120 8.75 -19.65 7.98
C GLY A 120 8.11 -20.43 6.82
N MET A 121 8.64 -21.59 6.46
CA MET A 121 8.04 -22.49 5.46
C MET A 121 6.62 -22.89 5.85
N THR A 122 5.77 -23.11 4.85
CA THR A 122 4.39 -23.56 5.05
C THR A 122 4.31 -25.06 5.30
N THR A 123 3.22 -25.51 5.93
CA THR A 123 2.91 -26.95 6.05
C THR A 123 2.88 -27.67 4.70
N ALA A 124 2.44 -27.02 3.63
CA ALA A 124 2.41 -27.57 2.28
C ALA A 124 3.83 -27.81 1.73
N GLN A 125 4.72 -26.80 1.84
CA GLN A 125 6.13 -26.93 1.45
C GLN A 125 6.80 -28.08 2.20
N ILE A 126 6.57 -28.20 3.52
CA ILE A 126 7.16 -29.31 4.29
C ILE A 126 6.61 -30.67 3.85
N ARG A 127 5.32 -30.79 3.53
CA ARG A 127 4.77 -32.03 2.95
C ARG A 127 5.39 -32.37 1.61
N GLN A 128 5.67 -31.39 0.76
CA GLN A 128 6.36 -31.62 -0.52
C GLN A 128 7.81 -32.07 -0.32
N LEU A 129 8.50 -31.55 0.70
CA LEU A 129 9.89 -31.91 0.99
C LEU A 129 10.05 -33.29 1.65
N LEU A 130 9.22 -33.59 2.66
CA LEU A 130 9.37 -34.76 3.53
C LEU A 130 8.30 -35.85 3.34
N GLY A 131 7.20 -35.53 2.68
CA GLY A 131 6.02 -36.39 2.55
C GLY A 131 5.02 -36.20 3.69
N THR A 132 4.21 -37.23 3.94
CA THR A 132 3.20 -37.22 5.00
C THR A 132 3.83 -37.53 6.36
N PRO A 133 3.54 -36.75 7.42
CA PRO A 133 3.98 -37.08 8.78
C PRO A 133 3.19 -38.27 9.33
N ASP A 134 3.82 -39.07 10.21
CA ASP A 134 3.16 -40.21 10.87
C ASP A 134 2.23 -39.76 11.99
N ARG A 135 2.58 -38.66 12.66
CA ARG A 135 1.81 -38.12 13.78
C ARG A 135 1.82 -36.60 13.75
N ILE A 136 0.63 -36.03 13.93
CA ILE A 136 0.43 -34.60 14.10
C ILE A 136 -0.20 -34.38 15.48
N GLY A 137 0.55 -33.76 16.40
CA GLY A 137 -0.01 -33.17 17.61
C GLY A 137 -0.49 -31.75 17.32
N LYS A 138 -1.66 -31.37 17.82
CA LYS A 138 -2.19 -30.01 17.70
C LYS A 138 -2.47 -29.45 19.08
N SER A 139 -2.14 -28.18 19.30
CA SER A 139 -2.43 -27.45 20.53
C SER A 139 -2.80 -26.01 20.19
N ALA A 140 -3.50 -25.36 21.11
CA ALA A 140 -3.68 -23.92 21.08
C ALA A 140 -3.02 -23.32 22.31
N SER A 141 -2.31 -22.22 22.12
CA SER A 141 -1.70 -21.42 23.19
C SER A 141 -2.16 -19.97 23.09
N ALA A 142 -1.81 -19.14 24.07
CA ALA A 142 -2.06 -17.70 23.97
C ALA A 142 -1.37 -17.06 22.74
N GLN A 143 -0.35 -17.73 22.18
CA GLN A 143 0.43 -17.30 21.04
C GLN A 143 -0.11 -17.81 19.69
N GLY A 144 -1.17 -18.64 19.69
CA GLY A 144 -1.84 -19.13 18.48
C GLY A 144 -1.96 -20.64 18.41
N ARG A 145 -2.36 -21.13 17.24
CA ARG A 145 -2.48 -22.56 16.92
C ARG A 145 -1.13 -23.14 16.61
N GLU A 146 -0.74 -24.17 17.34
CA GLU A 146 0.52 -24.88 17.17
C GLU A 146 0.30 -26.31 16.71
N GLU A 147 1.19 -26.78 15.85
CA GLU A 147 1.22 -28.17 15.41
C GLU A 147 2.63 -28.74 15.53
N ARG A 148 2.74 -29.97 16.03
CA ARG A 148 4.00 -30.73 16.08
C ARG A 148 3.87 -31.95 15.21
N TRP A 149 4.64 -31.98 14.13
CA TRP A 149 4.63 -33.07 13.17
C TRP A 149 5.85 -33.96 13.39
N HIS A 150 5.61 -35.26 13.50
CA HIS A 150 6.64 -36.29 13.62
C HIS A 150 6.73 -37.07 12.32
N TYR A 151 7.95 -37.23 11.81
CA TYR A 151 8.24 -38.02 10.63
C TYR A 151 8.95 -39.33 11.00
N PRO A 152 8.78 -40.38 10.19
CA PRO A 152 9.43 -41.66 10.41
C PRO A 152 10.94 -41.50 10.28
N ASP A 153 11.68 -42.25 11.09
CA ASP A 153 13.11 -42.40 10.90
C ASP A 153 13.32 -43.28 9.65
N ARG A 154 13.97 -42.72 8.62
CA ARG A 154 14.29 -43.44 7.37
C ARG A 154 15.79 -43.76 7.24
N GLY A 155 16.49 -43.87 8.38
CA GLY A 155 17.93 -44.08 8.43
C GLY A 155 18.75 -42.79 8.46
N ASP A 156 18.07 -41.64 8.49
CA ASP A 156 18.64 -40.29 8.63
C ASP A 156 18.18 -39.60 9.91
N GLY A 157 17.68 -40.38 10.88
CA GLY A 157 17.25 -39.92 12.17
C GLY A 157 15.81 -39.40 12.18
N ARG A 158 15.21 -39.42 13.37
CA ARG A 158 13.87 -38.88 13.59
C ARG A 158 13.84 -37.38 13.31
N ARG A 159 12.85 -36.93 12.53
CA ARG A 159 12.59 -35.51 12.27
C ARG A 159 11.31 -35.04 12.95
N ILE A 160 11.40 -33.87 13.60
CA ILE A 160 10.25 -33.19 14.21
C ILE A 160 10.19 -31.78 13.64
N VAL A 161 9.02 -31.36 13.17
CA VAL A 161 8.78 -30.00 12.68
C VAL A 161 7.64 -29.39 13.48
N MET A 162 7.89 -28.21 14.03
CA MET A 162 6.91 -27.45 14.80
C MET A 162 6.40 -26.27 13.98
N PHE A 163 5.09 -26.09 13.99
CA PHE A 163 4.40 -25.04 13.27
C PHE A 163 3.62 -24.15 14.23
N ARG A 164 3.52 -22.87 13.88
CA ARG A 164 2.55 -21.94 14.46
C ARG A 164 1.83 -21.22 13.34
N GLU A 165 0.51 -21.20 13.39
CA GLU A 165 -0.33 -20.64 12.32
C GLU A 165 0.08 -21.15 10.92
N GLY A 166 0.36 -22.45 10.82
CA GLY A 166 0.71 -23.11 9.56
C GLY A 166 2.12 -22.84 9.02
N ARG A 167 2.99 -22.15 9.78
CA ARG A 167 4.39 -21.87 9.41
C ARG A 167 5.39 -22.50 10.37
N VAL A 168 6.51 -23.00 9.86
CA VAL A 168 7.58 -23.59 10.66
C VAL A 168 8.15 -22.56 11.64
N ILE A 169 8.14 -22.89 12.92
CA ILE A 169 8.78 -22.09 13.98
C ILE A 169 10.04 -22.76 14.53
N ALA A 170 10.13 -24.08 14.46
CA ALA A 170 11.30 -24.86 14.86
C ALA A 170 11.31 -26.21 14.14
N TYR A 171 12.49 -26.79 13.99
CA TYR A 171 12.67 -28.13 13.45
C TYR A 171 13.92 -28.77 14.06
N ASP A 172 13.86 -30.07 14.25
CA ASP A 172 15.00 -30.89 14.66
C ASP A 172 15.39 -31.84 13.53
N ASN A 173 16.66 -31.78 13.14
CA ASN A 173 17.28 -32.67 12.15
C ASN A 173 18.37 -33.47 12.87
N ALA A 174 17.97 -34.53 13.58
CA ALA A 174 18.89 -35.37 14.32
C ALA A 174 19.96 -36.08 13.47
N GLY A 175 19.93 -35.99 12.13
CA GLY A 175 20.82 -36.73 11.22
C GLY A 175 21.87 -35.96 10.42
N ARG A 176 22.17 -34.68 10.74
CA ARG A 176 23.22 -33.92 10.02
C ARG A 176 24.41 -33.45 10.88
N GLN A 177 24.59 -34.01 12.08
CA GLN A 177 25.85 -33.86 12.82
C GLN A 177 26.69 -35.13 12.68
N GLN A 178 27.43 -35.25 11.58
CA GLN A 178 28.68 -36.02 11.47
C GLN A 178 29.25 -35.88 10.06
N ARG A 179 30.16 -34.93 9.89
CA ARG A 179 31.30 -35.01 8.97
C ARG A 179 32.46 -34.25 9.58
#